data_AF-A0A2S4L0J4-F1
#
_entry.id   AF-A0A2S4L0J4-F1
#
_cell.length_a   1.000
_cell.length_b   1.000
_cell.length_c   1.000
_cell.angle_alpha   90.00
_cell.angle_beta   90.00
_cell.angle_gamma   90.00
#
_symmetry.space_group_name_H-M   'P 1'
#
loop_
_entity.id
_entity.type
_entity.pdbx_description
1 polymer ?
#
loop_
_entity_poly.entity_id
_entity_poly.type
_entity_poly.pdbx_seq_one_letter_code
_entity_poly.pdbx_strand_id
1 'polypeptide(L)'
;MATSKASVPVWVAQLESPPPARNRLPGASDPVGFSSSSSSSKKKDGKPQPRKAPTTDEMETLKLKKAWEVALAPVKSLPMTAIMMYMSGNSLQIFSIMMVFMAFKNPLVGLMSTNQAFERFQTQGNSSKVLQTKLVYVAMQLVALAVGIWKVNAMGLLPTTRSDWLMWESQRESLNSAVTAL
;
A
#
# COMPACT_ATOMS: atom_id res chain seq x y z
N MET A 1 -17.13 83.57 -7.35
CA MET A 1 -17.57 82.52 -8.29
C MET A 1 -16.37 82.02 -9.07
N ALA A 2 -15.97 80.77 -8.87
CA ALA A 2 -15.31 79.90 -9.85
C ALA A 2 -15.06 78.55 -9.18
N THR A 3 -15.79 77.52 -9.63
CA THR A 3 -15.78 76.15 -9.13
C THR A 3 -14.61 75.38 -9.73
N SER A 4 -13.60 74.99 -8.93
CA SER A 4 -12.55 74.08 -9.39
C SER A 4 -13.10 72.65 -9.40
N LYS A 5 -13.27 72.08 -10.61
CA LYS A 5 -13.75 70.71 -10.85
C LYS A 5 -12.96 69.71 -10.00
N ALA A 6 -13.64 68.96 -9.14
CA ALA A 6 -13.05 67.87 -8.38
C ALA A 6 -12.54 66.81 -9.38
N SER A 7 -11.22 66.57 -9.39
CA SER A 7 -10.60 65.54 -10.21
C SER A 7 -11.09 64.16 -9.75
N VAL A 8 -11.71 63.43 -10.66
CA VAL A 8 -12.24 62.09 -10.41
C VAL A 8 -11.12 61.16 -9.89
N PRO A 9 -11.38 60.31 -8.87
CA PRO A 9 -10.39 59.37 -8.34
C PRO A 9 -9.89 58.42 -9.43
N VAL A 10 -8.58 58.10 -9.41
CA VAL A 10 -7.91 57.30 -10.45
C VAL A 10 -8.61 55.98 -10.73
N TRP A 11 -9.10 55.29 -9.70
CA TRP A 11 -9.81 54.01 -9.87
C TRP A 11 -11.14 54.15 -10.64
N VAL A 12 -11.82 55.31 -10.54
CA VAL A 12 -13.06 55.60 -11.27
C VAL A 12 -12.74 55.91 -12.73
N ALA A 13 -11.71 56.72 -12.99
CA ALA A 13 -11.25 57.00 -14.36
C ALA A 13 -10.79 55.72 -15.10
N GLN A 14 -10.25 54.75 -14.36
CA GLN A 14 -9.77 53.49 -14.89
C GLN A 14 -10.88 52.47 -15.18
N LEU A 15 -12.08 52.67 -14.62
CA LEU A 15 -13.29 51.93 -14.99
C LEU A 15 -13.90 52.45 -16.29
N GLU A 16 -13.91 53.78 -16.49
CA GLU A 16 -14.42 54.39 -17.72
C GLU A 16 -13.49 54.18 -18.91
N SER A 17 -12.18 54.21 -18.69
CA SER A 17 -11.17 53.88 -19.70
C SER A 17 -10.23 52.79 -19.17
N PRO A 18 -10.52 51.49 -19.42
CA PRO A 18 -9.65 50.42 -18.99
C PRO A 18 -8.28 50.55 -19.68
N PRO A 19 -7.16 50.48 -18.94
CA PRO A 19 -5.84 50.54 -19.52
C PRO A 19 -5.58 49.31 -20.39
N PRO A 20 -4.73 49.42 -21.42
CA PRO A 20 -4.37 48.29 -22.27
C PRO A 20 -3.80 47.15 -21.43
N ALA A 21 -4.15 45.91 -21.79
CA ALA A 21 -3.74 44.71 -21.06
C ALA A 21 -2.21 44.68 -20.89
N ARG A 22 -1.74 44.63 -19.64
CA ARG A 22 -0.32 44.57 -19.34
C ARG A 22 0.24 43.23 -19.82
N ASN A 23 1.16 43.27 -20.79
CA ASN A 23 1.88 42.08 -21.21
C ASN A 23 2.68 41.49 -20.04
N ARG A 24 2.68 40.16 -19.92
CA ARG A 24 3.42 39.42 -18.89
C ARG A 24 4.89 39.88 -18.88
N LEU A 25 5.38 40.25 -17.69
CA LEU A 25 6.80 40.58 -17.51
C LEU A 25 7.63 39.30 -17.71
N PRO A 26 8.67 39.32 -18.55
CA PRO A 26 9.56 38.16 -18.69
C PRO A 26 10.34 37.97 -17.39
N GLY A 27 10.03 36.91 -16.64
CA GLY A 27 10.74 36.53 -15.40
C GLY A 27 9.91 36.55 -14.12
N ALA A 28 8.66 37.01 -14.14
CA ALA A 28 7.77 36.89 -12.98
C ALA A 28 7.09 35.51 -12.98
N SER A 29 7.35 34.69 -11.96
CA SER A 29 6.67 33.41 -11.77
C SER A 29 5.24 33.61 -11.28
N ASP A 30 4.27 32.96 -11.93
CA ASP A 30 2.87 33.00 -11.51
C ASP A 30 2.70 32.35 -10.13
N PRO A 31 1.79 32.86 -9.27
CA PRO A 31 1.51 32.23 -7.98
C PRO A 31 0.91 30.84 -8.19
N VAL A 32 1.23 29.92 -7.27
CA VAL A 32 0.76 28.54 -7.32
C VAL A 32 -0.78 28.49 -7.37
N GLY A 33 -1.32 27.92 -8.45
CA GLY A 33 -2.77 27.81 -8.69
C GLY A 33 -3.38 28.82 -9.66
N PHE A 34 -2.63 29.81 -10.18
CA PHE A 34 -3.14 30.73 -11.19
C PHE A 34 -3.01 30.16 -12.60
N SER A 35 -4.13 29.75 -13.21
CA SER A 35 -4.22 29.48 -14.64
C SER A 35 -4.92 30.67 -15.30
N SER A 36 -4.21 31.42 -16.16
CA SER A 36 -4.83 32.53 -16.89
C SER A 36 -5.85 31.98 -17.89
N SER A 37 -7.14 32.08 -17.59
CA SER A 37 -8.21 31.69 -18.49
C SER A 37 -8.40 32.75 -19.60
N SER A 38 -7.55 32.74 -20.62
CA SER A 38 -7.90 33.36 -21.90
C SER A 38 -8.72 32.36 -22.70
N SER A 39 -10.05 32.55 -22.67
CA SER A 39 -11.00 31.77 -23.47
C SER A 39 -10.78 32.03 -24.97
N SER A 40 -10.11 31.10 -25.65
CA SER A 40 -10.33 30.86 -27.07
C SER A 40 -10.97 29.48 -27.24
N SER A 41 -12.23 29.51 -27.63
CA SER A 41 -13.07 28.39 -28.03
C SER A 41 -12.37 27.38 -28.96
N LYS A 42 -12.49 26.09 -28.60
CA LYS A 42 -12.77 24.95 -29.49
C LYS A 42 -11.96 24.90 -30.81
N LYS A 43 -10.81 24.21 -30.78
CA LYS A 43 -10.42 23.32 -31.87
C LYS A 43 -10.27 21.90 -31.34
N LYS A 44 -11.34 21.15 -31.56
CA LYS A 44 -11.37 19.70 -31.63
C LYS A 44 -10.66 19.33 -32.94
N ASP A 45 -9.34 19.30 -32.90
CA ASP A 45 -8.52 18.65 -33.92
C ASP A 45 -7.59 17.69 -33.21
N GLY A 46 -7.97 16.41 -33.26
CA GLY A 46 -7.10 15.32 -32.88
C GLY A 46 -5.89 15.32 -33.81
N LYS A 47 -4.79 15.90 -33.33
CA LYS A 47 -3.47 15.36 -33.63
C LYS A 47 -3.09 14.50 -32.43
N PRO A 48 -2.90 13.18 -32.59
CA PRO A 48 -2.34 12.37 -31.52
C PRO A 48 -0.93 12.91 -31.28
N GLN A 49 -0.72 13.70 -30.23
CA GLN A 49 0.62 13.88 -29.72
C GLN A 49 1.08 12.47 -29.32
N PRO A 50 2.11 11.90 -29.95
CA PRO A 50 2.71 10.70 -29.41
C PRO A 50 3.13 11.09 -27.99
N ARG A 51 2.61 10.36 -26.98
CA ARG A 51 3.17 10.40 -25.64
C ARG A 51 4.68 10.34 -25.83
N LYS A 52 5.40 11.44 -25.56
CA LYS A 52 6.86 11.41 -25.60
C LYS A 52 7.23 10.24 -24.71
N ALA A 53 7.83 9.21 -25.29
CA ALA A 53 8.25 8.03 -24.54
C ALA A 53 9.10 8.57 -23.38
N PRO A 54 8.67 8.36 -22.12
CA PRO A 54 9.46 8.81 -20.99
C PRO A 54 10.87 8.28 -21.15
N THR A 55 11.85 9.12 -20.87
CA THR A 55 13.26 8.72 -20.89
C THR A 55 13.44 7.47 -20.02
N THR A 56 14.36 6.58 -20.40
CA THR A 56 14.61 5.31 -19.70
C THR A 56 14.78 5.53 -18.19
N ASP A 57 15.41 6.62 -17.81
CA ASP A 57 15.74 6.97 -16.43
C ASP A 57 14.51 7.41 -15.62
N GLU A 58 13.60 8.17 -16.24
CA GLU A 58 12.31 8.52 -15.64
C GLU A 58 11.42 7.28 -15.49
N MET A 59 11.41 6.37 -16.47
CA MET A 59 10.70 5.09 -16.34
C MET A 59 11.28 4.22 -15.23
N GLU A 60 12.60 4.20 -15.06
CA GLU A 60 13.27 3.40 -14.03
C GLU A 60 12.98 3.91 -12.62
N THR A 61 12.96 5.24 -12.42
CA THR A 61 12.59 5.83 -11.12
C THR A 61 11.12 5.61 -10.78
N LEU A 62 10.22 5.67 -11.77
CA LEU A 62 8.79 5.38 -11.59
C LEU A 62 8.55 3.89 -11.29
N LYS A 63 9.26 2.98 -11.97
CA LYS A 63 9.23 1.54 -11.68
C LYS A 63 9.76 1.23 -10.29
N LEU A 64 10.83 1.91 -9.85
CA LEU A 64 11.37 1.76 -8.49
C LEU A 64 10.35 2.20 -7.43
N LYS A 65 9.73 3.37 -7.59
CA LYS A 65 8.68 3.84 -6.66
C LYS A 65 7.52 2.86 -6.61
N LYS A 66 7.11 2.34 -7.76
CA LYS A 66 6.04 1.35 -7.80
C LYS A 66 6.44 0.02 -7.16
N ALA A 67 7.65 -0.46 -7.40
CA ALA A 67 8.17 -1.67 -6.75
C ALA A 67 8.18 -1.52 -5.22
N TRP A 68 8.57 -0.35 -4.69
CA TRP A 68 8.51 -0.07 -3.25
C TRP A 68 7.08 -0.07 -2.71
N GLU A 69 6.12 0.51 -3.43
CA GLU A 69 4.70 0.42 -3.04
C GLU A 69 4.20 -1.03 -3.01
N VAL A 70 4.59 -1.83 -4.00
CA VAL A 70 4.23 -3.26 -4.10
C VAL A 70 4.88 -4.05 -2.96
N ALA A 71 6.15 -3.78 -2.65
CA ALA A 71 6.83 -4.42 -1.53
C ALA A 71 6.21 -4.09 -0.17
N LEU A 72 5.68 -2.87 -0.02
CA LEU A 72 4.99 -2.43 1.19
C LEU A 72 3.49 -2.77 1.19
N ALA A 73 2.97 -3.48 0.17
CA ALA A 73 1.56 -3.87 0.14
C ALA A 73 1.18 -4.84 1.29
N PRO A 74 1.97 -5.88 1.62
CA PRO A 74 1.68 -6.78 2.73
C PRO A 74 1.65 -6.07 4.10
N VAL A 75 2.43 -5.00 4.26
CA VAL A 75 2.45 -4.19 5.49
C VAL A 75 1.14 -3.45 5.71
N LYS A 76 0.44 -3.06 4.63
CA LYS A 76 -0.85 -2.36 4.76
C LYS A 76 -2.00 -3.31 5.08
N SER A 77 -1.94 -4.55 4.61
CA SER A 77 -2.97 -5.55 4.88
C SER A 77 -2.79 -6.26 6.22
N LEU A 78 -1.54 -6.38 6.70
CA LEU A 78 -1.21 -7.04 7.97
C LEU A 78 -1.98 -6.50 9.19
N PRO A 79 -2.05 -5.18 9.43
CA PRO A 79 -2.80 -4.62 10.56
C PRO A 79 -4.28 -5.00 10.54
N MET A 80 -4.90 -4.98 9.35
CA MET A 80 -6.30 -5.35 9.21
C MET A 80 -6.52 -6.82 9.58
N THR A 81 -5.65 -7.72 9.09
CA THR A 81 -5.74 -9.14 9.43
C THR A 81 -5.43 -9.39 10.91
N ALA A 82 -4.45 -8.70 11.48
CA ALA A 82 -4.07 -8.84 12.89
C ALA A 82 -5.19 -8.36 13.84
N ILE A 83 -5.82 -7.21 13.55
CA ILE A 83 -6.95 -6.71 14.34
C ILE A 83 -8.14 -7.66 14.25
N MET A 84 -8.44 -8.19 13.05
CA MET A 84 -9.47 -9.20 12.88
C MET A 84 -9.15 -10.47 13.69
N MET A 85 -7.89 -10.92 13.70
CA MET A 85 -7.44 -12.07 14.49
C MET A 85 -7.58 -11.81 15.99
N TYR A 86 -7.34 -10.58 16.43
CA TYR A 86 -7.47 -10.16 17.82
C TYR A 86 -8.95 -10.14 18.25
N MET A 87 -9.83 -9.53 17.46
CA MET A 87 -11.26 -9.39 17.77
C MET A 87 -12.03 -10.72 17.72
N SER A 88 -11.63 -11.64 16.85
CA SER A 88 -12.26 -12.96 16.72
C SER A 88 -12.03 -13.89 17.93
N GLY A 89 -11.17 -13.52 18.89
CA GLY A 89 -10.84 -14.34 20.06
C GLY A 89 -10.13 -15.66 19.72
N ASN A 90 -10.05 -16.57 20.70
CA ASN A 90 -9.42 -17.89 20.56
C ASN A 90 -10.44 -19.03 20.50
N SER A 91 -11.71 -18.73 20.21
CA SER A 91 -12.75 -19.75 20.13
C SER A 91 -12.56 -20.63 18.87
N LEU A 92 -12.59 -21.95 19.06
CA LEU A 92 -12.54 -22.94 17.97
C LEU A 92 -13.91 -23.01 17.31
N GLN A 93 -14.10 -22.22 16.26
CA GLN A 93 -15.28 -22.20 15.41
C GLN A 93 -14.85 -22.51 13.98
N ILE A 94 -15.76 -23.02 13.14
CA ILE A 94 -15.50 -23.24 11.71
C ILE A 94 -14.94 -21.96 11.05
N PHE A 95 -15.43 -20.80 11.48
CA PHE A 95 -14.98 -19.51 11.00
C PHE A 95 -13.51 -19.21 11.37
N SER A 96 -13.06 -19.58 12.58
CA SER A 96 -11.67 -19.34 12.99
C SER A 96 -10.68 -20.24 12.25
N ILE A 97 -11.07 -21.49 11.93
CA ILE A 97 -10.27 -22.40 11.09
C ILE A 97 -10.13 -21.86 9.65
N MET A 98 -11.23 -21.38 9.05
CA MET A 98 -11.19 -20.82 7.70
C MET A 98 -10.33 -19.55 7.63
N MET A 99 -10.43 -18.70 8.67
CA MET A 99 -9.68 -17.46 8.76
C MET A 99 -8.19 -17.72 8.96
N VAL A 100 -7.82 -18.67 9.81
CA VAL A 100 -6.45 -19.18 9.96
C VAL A 100 -5.91 -19.70 8.64
N PHE A 101 -6.68 -20.51 7.91
CA PHE A 101 -6.25 -21.04 6.62
C PHE A 101 -5.95 -19.92 5.62
N MET A 102 -6.80 -18.90 5.53
CA MET A 102 -6.53 -17.73 4.67
C MET A 102 -5.34 -16.91 5.17
N ALA A 103 -5.15 -16.80 6.50
CA ALA A 103 -4.00 -16.12 7.09
C ALA A 103 -2.67 -16.79 6.77
N PHE A 104 -2.65 -18.10 6.48
CA PHE A 104 -1.47 -18.82 5.98
C PHE A 104 -1.36 -18.83 4.45
N LYS A 105 -2.47 -19.10 3.77
CA LYS A 105 -2.52 -19.23 2.31
C LYS A 105 -2.15 -17.92 1.63
N ASN A 106 -2.65 -16.79 2.13
CA ASN A 106 -2.40 -15.50 1.49
C ASN A 106 -0.90 -15.15 1.51
N PRO A 107 -0.19 -15.30 2.65
CA PRO A 107 1.26 -15.17 2.65
C PRO A 107 2.01 -16.14 1.78
N LEU A 108 1.61 -17.41 1.78
CA LEU A 108 2.29 -18.44 1.00
C LEU A 108 2.18 -18.17 -0.50
N VAL A 109 0.99 -17.79 -0.97
CA VAL A 109 0.76 -17.39 -2.37
C VAL A 109 1.52 -16.10 -2.71
N GLY A 110 1.63 -15.15 -1.77
CA GLY A 110 2.49 -13.96 -1.94
C GLY A 110 3.95 -14.33 -2.15
N LEU A 111 4.50 -15.23 -1.34
CA LEU A 111 5.87 -15.74 -1.50
C LEU A 111 6.08 -16.42 -2.87
N MET A 112 5.15 -17.29 -3.28
CA MET A 112 5.24 -17.99 -4.56
C MET A 112 5.09 -17.05 -5.77
N SER A 113 4.23 -16.04 -5.68
CA SER A 113 3.98 -15.06 -6.76
C SER A 113 4.99 -13.90 -6.77
N THR A 114 5.96 -13.88 -5.84
CA THR A 114 6.98 -12.82 -5.75
C THR A 114 7.75 -12.68 -7.08
N ASN A 115 8.13 -13.80 -7.70
CA ASN A 115 8.87 -13.75 -8.97
C ASN A 115 8.05 -13.08 -10.09
N GLN A 116 6.77 -13.45 -10.24
CA GLN A 116 5.88 -12.84 -11.25
C GLN A 116 5.59 -11.36 -10.96
N ALA A 117 5.46 -10.99 -9.68
CA ALA A 117 5.20 -9.61 -9.28
C ALA A 117 6.37 -8.67 -9.60
N PHE A 118 7.61 -9.17 -9.50
CA PHE A 118 8.81 -8.36 -9.74
C PHE A 118 9.39 -8.50 -11.16
N GLU A 119 8.96 -9.49 -11.94
CA GLU A 119 9.37 -9.67 -13.34
C GLU A 119 9.06 -8.44 -14.21
N ARG A 120 7.94 -7.77 -13.95
CA ARG A 120 7.50 -6.56 -14.68
C ARG A 120 8.32 -5.30 -14.33
N PHE A 121 9.14 -5.35 -13.29
CA PHE A 121 9.92 -4.21 -12.80
C PHE A 121 11.45 -4.39 -13.01
N GLN A 122 11.90 -5.56 -13.44
CA GLN A 122 13.32 -5.80 -13.74
C GLN A 122 13.73 -5.07 -15.03
N THR A 123 14.70 -4.18 -14.92
CA THR A 123 15.31 -3.44 -16.04
C THR A 123 16.82 -3.47 -15.83
N GLN A 124 17.61 -3.61 -16.91
CA GLN A 124 19.07 -3.84 -16.86
C GLN A 124 19.84 -2.82 -15.98
N GLY A 125 19.37 -1.57 -15.88
CA GLY A 125 20.00 -0.52 -15.07
C GLY A 125 19.71 -0.56 -13.56
N ASN A 126 18.65 -1.25 -13.10
CA ASN A 126 18.14 -1.09 -11.72
C ASN A 126 17.91 -2.41 -10.95
N SER A 127 18.46 -3.53 -11.45
CA SER A 127 18.28 -4.87 -10.85
C SER A 127 18.68 -4.95 -9.37
N SER A 128 19.72 -4.23 -8.94
CA SER A 128 20.16 -4.23 -7.54
C SER A 128 19.10 -3.65 -6.58
N LYS A 129 18.46 -2.52 -6.94
CA LYS A 129 17.44 -1.91 -6.08
C LYS A 129 16.11 -2.67 -6.11
N VAL A 130 15.77 -3.29 -7.24
CA VAL A 130 14.61 -4.20 -7.35
C VAL A 130 14.82 -5.45 -6.49
N LEU A 131 16.04 -5.98 -6.41
CA LEU A 131 16.38 -7.11 -5.55
C LEU A 131 16.25 -6.78 -4.06
N GLN A 132 16.69 -5.59 -3.63
CA GLN A 132 16.45 -5.12 -2.26
C GLN A 132 14.94 -5.05 -1.95
N THR A 133 14.17 -4.53 -2.90
CA THR A 133 12.71 -4.38 -2.76
C THR A 133 12.01 -5.75 -2.70
N LYS A 134 12.51 -6.74 -3.45
CA LYS A 134 12.07 -8.13 -3.40
C LYS A 134 12.36 -8.78 -2.04
N LEU A 135 13.54 -8.56 -1.48
CA LEU A 135 13.91 -9.05 -0.14
C LEU A 135 12.98 -8.48 0.94
N VAL A 136 12.68 -7.18 0.87
CA VAL A 136 11.73 -6.54 1.79
C VAL A 136 10.35 -7.18 1.69
N TYR A 137 9.83 -7.41 0.47
CA TYR A 137 8.55 -8.08 0.28
C TYR A 137 8.52 -9.48 0.90
N VAL A 138 9.56 -10.29 0.67
CA VAL A 138 9.68 -11.64 1.25
C VAL A 138 9.74 -11.57 2.77
N ALA A 139 10.54 -10.66 3.34
CA ALA A 139 10.62 -10.48 4.79
C ALA A 139 9.27 -10.10 5.41
N MET A 140 8.53 -9.17 4.79
CA MET A 140 7.19 -8.80 5.26
C MET A 140 6.21 -9.97 5.16
N GLN A 141 6.36 -10.80 4.14
CA GLN A 141 5.50 -11.96 3.97
C GLN A 141 5.79 -13.07 4.99
N LEU A 142 7.06 -13.23 5.40
CA LEU A 142 7.46 -14.10 6.50
C LEU A 142 6.94 -13.60 7.85
N VAL A 143 6.96 -12.29 8.08
CA VAL A 143 6.36 -11.69 9.29
C VAL A 143 4.86 -11.98 9.33
N ALA A 144 4.15 -11.82 8.21
CA ALA A 144 2.73 -12.15 8.14
C ALA A 144 2.45 -13.63 8.46
N LEU A 145 3.29 -14.53 7.94
CA LEU A 145 3.21 -15.96 8.19
C LEU A 145 3.49 -16.28 9.67
N ALA A 146 4.47 -15.63 10.29
CA ALA A 146 4.81 -15.79 11.70
C ALA A 146 3.65 -15.37 12.63
N VAL A 147 2.96 -14.27 12.31
CA VAL A 147 1.75 -13.83 13.04
C VAL A 147 0.64 -14.88 12.92
N GLY A 148 0.47 -15.49 11.75
CA GLY A 148 -0.44 -16.62 11.54
C GLY A 148 -0.09 -17.84 12.41
N ILE A 149 1.19 -18.25 12.44
CA ILE A 149 1.68 -19.34 13.30
C ILE A 149 1.40 -19.06 14.77
N TRP A 150 1.71 -17.85 15.23
CA TRP A 150 1.45 -17.46 16.61
C TRP A 150 -0.03 -17.58 16.97
N LYS A 151 -0.93 -17.14 16.09
CA LYS A 151 -2.38 -17.24 16.32
C LYS A 151 -2.86 -18.70 16.35
N VAL A 152 -2.36 -19.56 15.47
CA VAL A 152 -2.73 -21.00 15.43
C VAL A 152 -2.22 -21.74 16.65
N ASN A 153 -1.02 -21.40 17.11
CA ASN A 153 -0.50 -21.88 18.37
C ASN A 153 -1.41 -21.45 19.54
N ALA A 154 -1.83 -20.18 19.55
CA ALA A 154 -2.75 -19.66 20.57
C ALA A 154 -4.14 -20.31 20.53
N MET A 155 -4.59 -20.79 19.35
CA MET A 155 -5.83 -21.57 19.20
C MET A 155 -5.68 -23.06 19.58
N GLY A 156 -4.48 -23.55 19.87
CA GLY A 156 -4.24 -24.95 20.23
C GLY A 156 -4.38 -25.93 19.07
N LEU A 157 -4.28 -25.46 17.83
CA LEU A 157 -4.42 -26.29 16.62
C LEU A 157 -3.11 -26.96 16.19
N LEU A 158 -1.97 -26.53 16.75
CA LEU A 158 -0.68 -27.15 16.46
C LEU A 158 -0.48 -28.36 17.39
N PRO A 159 -0.03 -29.51 16.86
CA PRO A 159 0.24 -30.73 17.64
C PRO A 159 1.52 -30.55 18.49
N THR A 160 1.47 -29.63 19.43
CA THR A 160 2.59 -29.15 20.25
C THR A 160 2.41 -29.54 21.72
N THR A 161 1.19 -29.89 22.13
CA THR A 161 0.85 -30.25 23.49
C THR A 161 0.87 -31.77 23.63
N ARG A 162 1.28 -32.29 24.80
CA ARG A 162 1.21 -33.73 25.14
C ARG A 162 -0.17 -34.32 24.90
N SER A 163 -1.24 -33.54 25.13
CA SER A 163 -2.62 -33.95 24.88
C SER A 163 -2.87 -34.37 23.43
N ASP A 164 -2.18 -33.76 22.47
CA ASP A 164 -2.32 -34.05 21.05
C ASP A 164 -1.76 -35.45 20.70
N TRP A 165 -0.86 -35.96 21.54
CA TRP A 165 -0.15 -37.23 21.38
C TRP A 165 -0.60 -38.31 22.37
N LEU A 166 -1.52 -37.97 23.28
CA LEU A 166 -1.95 -38.85 24.37
C LEU A 166 -2.57 -40.16 23.86
N MET A 167 -3.15 -40.16 22.65
CA MET A 167 -3.67 -41.38 22.03
C MET A 167 -2.58 -42.42 21.71
N TRP A 168 -1.33 -41.98 21.55
CA TRP A 168 -0.18 -42.81 21.22
C TRP A 168 0.77 -43.02 22.42
N GLU A 169 0.49 -42.41 23.57
CA GLU A 169 1.30 -42.59 24.78
C GLU A 169 0.97 -43.94 25.43
N SER A 170 2.01 -44.70 25.78
CA SER A 170 1.83 -46.01 26.40
C SER A 170 1.16 -45.86 27.77
N GLN A 171 0.14 -46.68 28.03
CA GLN A 171 -0.50 -46.74 29.33
C GLN A 171 0.53 -47.18 30.38
N ARG A 172 0.54 -46.52 31.55
CA ARG A 172 1.37 -46.97 32.68
C ARG A 172 0.74 -48.23 33.26
N GLU A 173 1.44 -49.36 33.13
CA GLU A 173 1.06 -50.58 33.84
C GLU A 173 1.38 -50.44 35.33
N SER A 174 0.39 -50.69 36.18
CA SER A 174 0.59 -50.72 37.62
C SER A 174 1.30 -52.02 38.03
N LEU A 175 2.46 -51.93 38.68
CA LEU A 175 3.23 -53.09 39.13
C LEU A 175 2.60 -53.83 40.34
N ASN A 176 1.66 -53.21 41.06
CA ASN A 176 1.06 -53.77 42.27
C ASN A 176 -0.43 -54.03 42.07
N SER A 177 -0.80 -55.31 42.05
CA SER A 177 -2.19 -55.76 42.17
C SER A 177 -2.49 -56.04 43.63
N ALA A 178 -3.28 -55.20 44.28
CA ALA A 178 -3.75 -55.47 45.63
C ALA A 178 -4.87 -56.52 45.57
N VAL A 179 -4.57 -57.76 45.97
CA VAL A 179 -5.58 -58.80 46.18
C VAL A 179 -6.12 -58.63 47.60
N THR A 180 -7.43 -58.41 47.72
CA THR A 180 -8.11 -58.45 49.02
C THR A 180 -8.15 -59.89 49.50
N ALA A 181 -7.40 -60.21 50.56
CA ALA A 181 -7.47 -61.50 51.23
C ALA A 181 -8.86 -61.67 51.88
N LEU A 182 -9.52 -62.79 51.57
CA LEU A 182 -10.82 -63.21 52.09
C LEU A 182 -10.62 -64.35 53.09
#